data_AF-E9T0P8-F1
#
_entry.id   AF-E9T0P8-F1
#
_cell.length_a   1.000
_cell.length_b   1.000
_cell.length_c   1.000
_cell.angle_alpha   90.00
_cell.angle_beta   90.00
_cell.angle_gamma   90.00
#
_symmetry.space_group_name_H-M   'P 1'
#
loop_
_entity.id
_entity.type
_entity.pdbx_description
1 polymer ?
#
loop_
_entity_poly.entity_id
_entity_poly.type
_entity_poly.pdbx_seq_one_letter_code
_entity_poly.pdbx_strand_id
1 'polypeptide(L)'
;MTWTITDIAVDAPCELSIAKPPTNGHFVVASMDVETAEDFDEDLTLPGGFHPSNNWSIVGPDGYVQPRAASDTSIYCIDAEWPKDLAPGSKYRFRVVFDSKTPTGILVYKASGWRSGWEWQFPAGGA
;
A
#
# COMPACT_ATOMS: atom_id res chain seq x y z
N MET A 1 -4.85 1.87 -17.56
CA MET A 1 -5.05 1.35 -16.19
C MET A 1 -5.22 2.52 -15.23
N THR A 2 -5.97 2.33 -14.16
CA THR A 2 -6.18 3.32 -13.10
C THR A 2 -5.98 2.64 -11.75
N TRP A 3 -5.22 3.30 -10.87
CA TRP A 3 -5.01 2.88 -9.48
C TRP A 3 -5.60 3.95 -8.58
N THR A 4 -6.53 3.57 -7.71
CA THR A 4 -7.21 4.49 -6.82
C THR A 4 -7.08 3.99 -5.39
N ILE A 5 -6.49 4.81 -4.52
CA ILE A 5 -6.64 4.62 -3.08
C ILE A 5 -7.99 5.20 -2.69
N THR A 6 -8.90 4.34 -2.23
CA THR A 6 -10.26 4.72 -1.84
C THR A 6 -10.38 5.06 -0.37
N ASP A 7 -9.51 4.50 0.47
CA ASP A 7 -9.46 4.74 1.90
C ASP A 7 -8.06 4.45 2.47
N ILE A 8 -7.70 5.14 3.55
CA ILE A 8 -6.51 4.82 4.36
C ILE A 8 -6.88 4.85 5.84
N ALA A 9 -6.87 3.68 6.47
CA ALA A 9 -7.13 3.51 7.90
C ALA A 9 -5.82 3.31 8.67
N VAL A 10 -5.74 3.88 9.87
CA VAL A 10 -4.59 3.74 10.77
C VAL A 10 -5.02 2.96 12.01
N ASP A 11 -4.21 1.98 12.39
CA ASP A 11 -4.42 1.11 13.56
C ASP A 11 -5.76 0.37 13.56
N ALA A 12 -6.28 0.08 12.36
CA ALA A 12 -7.38 -0.87 12.20
C ALA A 12 -6.95 -2.25 12.77
N PRO A 13 -7.87 -2.98 13.42
CA PRO A 13 -7.56 -4.29 13.98
C PRO A 13 -7.17 -5.27 12.88
N CYS A 14 -6.09 -6.02 13.10
CA CYS A 14 -5.70 -7.09 12.21
C CYS A 14 -6.74 -8.22 12.22
N GLU A 15 -6.92 -8.86 11.07
CA GLU A 15 -7.95 -9.87 10.83
C GLU A 15 -7.42 -11.30 10.99
N LEU A 16 -6.12 -11.52 10.76
CA LEU A 16 -5.52 -12.84 10.86
C LEU A 16 -5.23 -13.23 12.32
N SER A 17 -5.52 -14.48 12.69
CA SER A 17 -5.24 -15.02 14.03
C SER A 17 -3.74 -15.14 14.35
N ILE A 18 -2.89 -15.14 13.32
CA ILE A 18 -1.43 -15.18 13.43
C ILE A 18 -0.80 -13.78 13.46
N ALA A 19 -1.61 -12.72 13.43
CA ALA A 19 -1.14 -11.35 13.42
C ALA A 19 -0.27 -11.05 14.64
N LYS A 20 0.74 -10.22 14.43
CA LYS A 20 1.61 -9.68 15.47
C LYS A 20 1.48 -8.16 15.51
N PRO A 21 1.82 -7.51 16.64
CA PRO A 21 1.84 -6.05 16.71
C PRO A 21 2.74 -5.41 15.63
N PRO A 22 2.47 -4.14 15.25
CA PRO A 22 3.33 -3.39 14.33
C PRO A 22 4.75 -3.28 14.89
N THR A 23 5.74 -3.43 14.02
CA THR A 23 7.16 -3.33 14.37
C THR A 23 7.56 -1.87 14.60
N ASN A 24 6.97 -0.94 13.86
CA ASN A 24 7.25 0.50 13.96
C ASN A 24 6.19 1.27 14.76
N GLY A 25 5.12 0.61 15.22
CA GLY A 25 4.16 1.16 16.16
C GLY A 25 2.75 1.37 15.59
N HIS A 26 2.63 1.57 14.28
CA HIS A 26 1.32 1.81 13.64
C HIS A 26 1.13 1.00 12.37
N PHE A 27 -0.02 0.34 12.23
CA PHE A 27 -0.40 -0.23 10.93
C PHE A 27 -1.19 0.80 10.12
N VAL A 28 -0.87 0.90 8.83
CA VAL A 28 -1.55 1.77 7.87
C VAL A 28 -2.12 0.88 6.78
N VAL A 29 -3.44 0.75 6.72
CA VAL A 29 -4.17 -0.09 5.78
C VAL A 29 -4.69 0.80 4.65
N ALA A 30 -4.23 0.56 3.43
CA ALA A 30 -4.69 1.28 2.25
C ALA A 30 -5.62 0.39 1.41
N SER A 31 -6.83 0.88 1.12
CA SER A 31 -7.83 0.19 0.29
C SER A 31 -7.71 0.63 -1.16
N MET A 32 -7.55 -0.34 -2.07
CA MET A 32 -7.28 -0.12 -3.49
C MET A 32 -8.46 -0.52 -4.36
N ASP A 33 -8.76 0.32 -5.35
CA ASP A 33 -9.53 -0.03 -6.54
C ASP A 33 -8.63 0.10 -7.77
N VAL A 34 -8.54 -0.96 -8.57
CA VAL A 34 -7.70 -1.02 -9.77
C VAL A 34 -8.52 -1.43 -10.98
N GLU A 35 -8.38 -0.70 -12.07
CA GLU A 35 -9.06 -0.98 -13.33
C GLU A 35 -8.03 -1.06 -14.48
N THR A 36 -8.03 -2.18 -15.20
CA THR A 36 -7.23 -2.37 -16.40
C THR A 36 -8.04 -2.03 -17.64
N ALA A 37 -7.36 -1.55 -18.69
CA ALA A 37 -7.99 -1.32 -19.98
C ALA A 37 -8.16 -2.65 -20.75
N GLU A 38 -9.03 -2.71 -21.76
CA GLU A 38 -9.22 -3.91 -22.59
C GLU A 38 -7.95 -4.31 -23.35
N ASP A 39 -7.11 -3.34 -23.69
CA ASP A 39 -5.81 -3.51 -24.35
C ASP A 39 -4.63 -3.51 -23.37
N PHE A 40 -4.89 -3.71 -22.07
CA PHE A 40 -3.83 -3.79 -21.07
C PHE A 40 -2.87 -4.92 -21.40
N ASP A 41 -1.61 -4.57 -21.61
CA ASP A 41 -0.53 -5.52 -21.80
C ASP A 41 -0.04 -6.02 -20.43
N GLU A 42 -0.21 -7.32 -20.19
CA GLU A 42 0.19 -7.98 -18.94
C GLU A 42 1.71 -7.92 -18.72
N ASP A 43 2.51 -7.74 -19.78
CA ASP A 43 3.96 -7.56 -19.67
C ASP A 43 4.34 -6.12 -19.27
N LEU A 44 3.41 -5.15 -19.40
CA LEU A 44 3.55 -3.75 -18.97
C LEU A 44 3.06 -3.52 -17.53
N THR A 45 3.34 -4.45 -16.62
CA THR A 45 3.17 -4.19 -15.19
C THR A 45 4.03 -3.02 -14.73
N LEU A 46 3.58 -2.29 -13.71
CA LEU A 46 4.43 -1.33 -13.02
C LEU A 46 5.74 -2.03 -12.64
N PRO A 47 6.94 -1.52 -13.02
CA PRO A 47 8.20 -2.19 -12.69
C PRO A 47 8.33 -2.43 -11.18
N GLY A 48 8.29 -3.70 -10.76
CA GLY A 48 8.28 -4.14 -9.36
C GLY A 48 6.89 -4.32 -8.72
N GLY A 49 5.82 -4.16 -9.49
CA GLY A 49 4.43 -4.30 -9.07
C GLY A 49 3.94 -3.19 -8.11
N PHE A 50 2.67 -3.28 -7.75
CA PHE A 50 2.05 -2.54 -6.64
C PHE A 50 2.00 -3.42 -5.37
N HIS A 51 3.02 -4.28 -5.22
CA HIS A 51 3.21 -5.08 -4.02
C HIS A 51 3.58 -4.17 -2.83
N PRO A 52 3.19 -4.49 -1.58
CA PRO A 52 3.53 -3.70 -0.39
C PRO A 52 5.03 -3.39 -0.22
N SER A 53 5.90 -4.19 -0.82
CA SER A 53 7.36 -4.04 -0.67
C SER A 53 8.00 -3.17 -1.76
N ASN A 54 9.20 -2.65 -1.45
CA ASN A 54 10.17 -2.01 -2.34
C ASN A 54 9.81 -0.63 -2.93
N ASN A 55 8.59 -0.43 -3.41
CA ASN A 55 8.20 0.82 -4.08
C ASN A 55 7.47 1.81 -3.16
N TRP A 56 7.31 1.45 -1.89
CA TRP A 56 6.58 2.22 -0.89
C TRP A 56 7.47 2.79 0.20
N SER A 57 7.25 4.07 0.49
CA SER A 57 7.86 4.77 1.61
C SER A 57 6.81 5.60 2.35
N ILE A 58 7.14 6.00 3.56
CA ILE A 58 6.31 6.90 4.36
C ILE A 58 7.13 8.15 4.64
N VAL A 59 6.55 9.32 4.45
CA VAL A 59 7.11 10.59 4.93
C VAL A 59 6.36 10.95 6.20
N GLY A 60 7.09 11.02 7.32
CA GLY A 60 6.53 11.43 8.60
C GLY A 60 6.06 12.89 8.59
N PRO A 61 5.29 13.32 9.61
CA PRO A 61 4.86 14.72 9.75
C PRO A 61 6.04 15.67 10.00
N ASP A 62 7.19 15.12 10.39
CA ASP A 62 8.47 15.81 10.55
C ASP A 62 9.25 15.96 9.22
N GLY A 63 8.71 15.42 8.12
CA GLY A 63 9.32 15.47 6.79
C GLY A 63 10.39 14.40 6.55
N TYR A 64 10.66 13.52 7.51
CA TYR A 64 11.66 12.46 7.34
C TYR A 64 11.08 11.22 6.66
N VAL A 65 11.89 10.61 5.78
CA VAL A 65 11.47 9.45 4.99
C VAL A 65 11.79 8.14 5.72
N GLN A 66 10.78 7.31 5.89
CA GLN A 66 10.89 5.87 6.13
C GLN A 66 10.90 5.15 4.77
N PRO A 67 12.06 4.67 4.28
CA PRO A 67 12.20 4.20 2.89
C PRO A 67 11.54 2.86 2.59
N ARG A 68 11.14 2.09 3.61
CA ARG A 68 10.43 0.82 3.48
C ARG A 68 9.19 0.86 4.36
N ALA A 69 8.03 0.95 3.71
CA ALA A 69 6.77 1.05 4.41
C ALA A 69 6.26 -0.30 4.93
N ALA A 70 6.58 -1.42 4.27
CA ALA A 70 6.18 -2.75 4.73
C ALA A 70 7.16 -3.35 5.76
N SER A 71 6.63 -4.21 6.63
CA SER A 71 7.39 -5.05 7.55
C SER A 71 6.89 -6.50 7.51
N ASP A 72 7.61 -7.43 8.14
CA ASP A 72 7.13 -8.82 8.26
C ASP A 72 5.80 -8.88 8.99
N THR A 73 5.55 -8.01 9.97
CA THR A 73 4.30 -8.02 10.74
C THR A 73 3.12 -7.42 9.98
N SER A 74 3.35 -6.46 9.07
CA SER A 74 2.27 -5.90 8.24
C SER A 74 1.70 -6.91 7.27
N ILE A 75 2.53 -7.81 6.74
CA ILE A 75 2.12 -8.89 5.82
C ILE A 75 1.11 -9.85 6.48
N TYR A 76 1.21 -10.05 7.79
CA TYR A 76 0.33 -10.95 8.54
C TYR A 76 -0.84 -10.24 9.23
N CYS A 77 -1.07 -8.95 8.96
CA CYS A 77 -2.19 -8.24 9.58
C CYS A 77 -3.53 -8.58 8.94
N ILE A 78 -3.56 -8.70 7.61
CA ILE A 78 -4.71 -9.15 6.82
C ILE A 78 -4.27 -10.24 5.85
N ASP A 79 -5.22 -10.95 5.24
CA ASP A 79 -4.88 -11.89 4.18
C ASP A 79 -4.28 -11.16 2.97
N ALA A 80 -3.41 -11.84 2.23
CA ALA A 80 -2.78 -11.28 1.04
C ALA A 80 -3.81 -11.17 -0.09
N GLU A 81 -4.57 -10.07 -0.11
CA GLU A 81 -5.65 -9.83 -1.07
C GLU A 81 -5.16 -9.26 -2.41
N TRP A 82 -3.91 -8.80 -2.50
CA TRP A 82 -3.43 -8.15 -3.72
C TRP A 82 -3.27 -9.18 -4.85
N PRO A 83 -3.78 -8.89 -6.06
CA PRO A 83 -3.62 -9.77 -7.21
C PRO A 83 -2.13 -9.83 -7.62
N LYS A 84 -1.63 -11.04 -7.90
CA LYS A 84 -0.28 -11.23 -8.44
C LYS A 84 -0.21 -10.82 -9.91
N ASP A 85 -1.25 -11.18 -10.65
CA ASP A 85 -1.40 -10.91 -12.08
C ASP A 85 -2.69 -10.12 -12.30
N LEU A 86 -2.65 -9.17 -13.24
CA LEU A 86 -3.81 -8.39 -13.65
C LEU A 86 -4.19 -8.81 -15.07
N ALA A 87 -5.47 -9.09 -15.29
CA ALA A 87 -6.03 -9.41 -16.59
C ALA A 87 -6.53 -8.15 -17.30
N PRO A 88 -6.62 -8.12 -18.63
CA PRO A 88 -7.23 -7.03 -19.38
C PRO A 88 -8.70 -6.81 -19.03
N GLY A 89 -9.18 -5.56 -19.17
CA GLY A 89 -10.58 -5.18 -19.00
C GLY A 89 -11.20 -5.53 -17.63
N SER A 90 -10.38 -5.63 -16.59
CA SER A 90 -10.76 -6.19 -15.29
C SER A 90 -10.72 -5.15 -14.17
N LYS A 91 -11.48 -5.41 -13.10
CA LYS A 91 -11.55 -4.58 -11.90
C LYS A 91 -11.16 -5.39 -10.68
N TYR A 92 -10.31 -4.81 -9.84
CA TYR A 92 -9.80 -5.42 -8.62
C TYR A 92 -10.06 -4.51 -7.44
N ARG A 93 -10.39 -5.12 -6.30
CA ARG A 93 -10.46 -4.45 -5.01
C ARG A 93 -9.68 -5.28 -3.99
N PHE A 94 -8.74 -4.65 -3.31
CA PHE A 94 -7.90 -5.30 -2.32
C PHE A 94 -7.30 -4.29 -1.35
N ARG A 95 -6.73 -4.78 -0.26
CA ARG A 95 -6.05 -3.94 0.74
C ARG A 95 -4.57 -4.28 0.84
N VAL A 96 -3.79 -3.28 1.24
CA VAL A 96 -2.35 -3.42 1.50
C VAL A 96 -2.03 -2.79 2.84
N VAL A 97 -1.21 -3.46 3.65
CA VAL A 97 -0.84 -3.00 5.00
C VAL A 97 0.62 -2.60 5.06
N PHE A 98 0.86 -1.41 5.59
CA PHE A 98 2.17 -0.84 5.89
C PHE A 98 2.35 -0.69 7.40
N ASP A 99 3.60 -0.55 7.83
CA ASP A 99 4.04 -0.45 9.22
C ASP A 99 4.80 0.85 9.44
N SER A 100 4.07 1.87 9.90
CA SER A 100 4.53 3.24 10.05
C SER A 100 5.13 3.52 11.43
N LYS A 101 6.14 4.38 11.47
CA LYS A 101 6.67 4.96 12.72
C LYS A 101 5.75 6.02 13.34
N THR A 102 4.82 6.56 12.56
CA THR A 102 3.95 7.66 12.95
C THR A 102 2.50 7.37 12.58
N PRO A 103 1.52 7.80 13.40
CA PRO A 103 0.10 7.59 13.10
C PRO A 103 -0.42 8.55 12.01
N THR A 104 0.41 9.48 11.54
CA THR A 104 0.11 10.42 10.45
C THR A 104 1.27 10.48 9.48
N GLY A 105 1.00 10.87 8.24
CA GLY A 105 2.06 11.18 7.30
C GLY A 105 1.58 11.09 5.86
N ILE A 106 2.55 10.85 4.99
CA ILE A 106 2.34 10.72 3.55
C ILE A 106 2.78 9.32 3.16
N LEU A 107 1.86 8.51 2.67
CA LEU A 107 2.19 7.27 1.99
C LEU A 107 2.63 7.61 0.56
N VAL A 108 3.80 7.14 0.16
CA VAL A 108 4.39 7.46 -1.14
C VAL A 108 4.66 6.18 -1.91
N TYR A 109 4.11 6.08 -3.12
CA TYR A 109 4.45 5.05 -4.09
C TYR A 109 5.29 5.63 -5.21
N LYS A 110 6.42 4.98 -5.51
CA LYS A 110 7.24 5.31 -6.68
C LYS A 110 7.73 4.04 -7.34
N ALA A 111 7.26 3.79 -8.56
CA ALA A 111 7.71 2.65 -9.35
C ALA A 111 9.22 2.71 -9.61
N SER A 112 9.84 1.53 -9.75
CA SER A 112 11.28 1.42 -9.93
C SER A 112 11.74 2.16 -11.19
N GLY A 113 12.80 2.97 -11.07
CA GLY A 113 13.36 3.76 -12.16
C GLY A 113 12.60 5.04 -12.50
N TRP A 114 11.47 5.33 -11.85
CA TRP A 114 10.69 6.54 -12.13
C TRP A 114 11.20 7.75 -11.33
N ARG A 115 11.11 8.95 -11.92
CA ARG A 115 11.52 10.22 -11.28
C ARG A 115 10.48 10.77 -10.31
N SER A 116 9.22 10.46 -10.55
CA SER A 116 8.07 10.91 -9.77
C SER A 116 7.18 9.71 -9.44
N GLY A 117 6.31 9.90 -8.45
CA GLY A 117 5.35 8.90 -8.00
C GLY A 117 4.06 9.56 -7.55
N TRP A 118 3.39 8.91 -6.62
CA TRP A 118 2.12 9.34 -6.06
C TRP A 118 2.23 9.43 -4.55
N GLU A 119 1.44 10.33 -3.97
CA GLU A 119 1.46 10.65 -2.56
C GLU A 119 0.04 10.73 -2.04
N TRP A 120 -0.19 10.13 -0.88
CA TRP A 120 -1.49 10.15 -0.21
C TRP A 120 -1.31 10.47 1.27
N GLN A 121 -2.02 11.49 1.74
CA GLN A 121 -2.06 11.84 3.15
C GLN A 121 -2.87 10.81 3.91
N PHE A 122 -2.39 10.38 5.07
CA PHE A 122 -3.19 9.59 6.01
C PHE A 122 -3.32 10.32 7.36
N PRO A 123 -4.53 10.37 7.94
CA PRO A 123 -4.82 11.16 9.13
C PRO A 123 -4.33 10.48 10.42
N ALA A 124 -4.29 11.26 11.51
CA ALA A 124 -4.20 10.73 12.88
C ALA A 124 -5.53 10.08 13.24
N GLY A 125 -5.78 8.87 12.74
CA GLY A 125 -7.01 8.13 13.00
C GLY A 125 -8.23 8.70 12.27
N GLY A 126 -9.08 7.80 11.76
CA GLY A 126 -10.30 8.21 11.10
C GLY A 126 -11.09 7.10 10.41
N ALA A 127 -11.49 6.07 11.17
CA ALA A 127 -12.82 5.46 11.10
C ALA A 127 -13.11 4.78 12.45
#